data_AF-A0AAW0J1G1-F1
#
_entry.id   AF-A0AAW0J1G1-F1
#
_cell.length_a   1.000
_cell.length_b   1.000
_cell.length_c   1.000
_cell.angle_alpha   90.00
_cell.angle_beta   90.00
_cell.angle_gamma   90.00
#
_symmetry.space_group_name_H-M   'P 1'
#
loop_
_entity.id
_entity.type
_entity.pdbx_description
1 polymer ?
#
loop_
_entity_poly.entity_id
_entity_poly.type
_entity_poly.pdbx_seq_one_letter_code
_entity_poly.pdbx_strand_id
1 'polypeptide(L)'
;MVRCPTVRYHTKVQVGRGFSLEELRVAGIHKKVARTISISVDPRRRNKSAEFLQANVQRLKEYRAKLILSPGSLLLQTREVVQLKNLNWPLS
;
A
#
# COMPACT_ATOMS: atom_id res chain seq x y z
N MET A 1 -5.42 3.35 1.81
CA MET A 1 -6.36 4.23 2.53
C MET A 1 -7.74 3.62 2.44
N VAL A 2 -8.49 3.63 3.55
CA VAL A 2 -9.82 3.02 3.70
C VAL A 2 -10.70 3.95 4.54
N ARG A 3 -12.01 4.00 4.29
CA ARG A 3 -12.98 4.73 5.12
C ARG A 3 -13.41 3.91 6.33
N CYS A 4 -13.74 4.58 7.43
CA CYS A 4 -14.39 3.90 8.55
C CYS A 4 -15.84 3.53 8.18
N PRO A 5 -16.39 2.41 8.70
CA PRO A 5 -17.65 1.84 8.21
C PRO A 5 -18.91 2.58 8.69
N THR A 6 -18.91 3.18 9.89
CA THR A 6 -20.13 3.74 10.50
C THR A 6 -20.33 5.22 10.17
N VAL A 7 -21.58 5.70 10.19
CA VAL A 7 -21.95 7.11 9.94
C VAL A 7 -21.28 8.08 10.90
N ARG A 8 -20.91 7.65 12.12
CA ARG A 8 -20.16 8.52 13.04
C ARG A 8 -18.72 8.80 12.57
N TYR A 9 -18.12 7.88 11.81
CA TYR A 9 -16.69 7.93 11.46
C TYR A 9 -16.42 7.90 9.95
N HIS A 10 -17.43 7.78 9.10
CA HIS A 10 -17.27 7.65 7.65
C HIS A 10 -16.52 8.83 7.01
N THR A 11 -16.47 10.01 7.65
CA THR A 11 -15.67 11.16 7.21
C THR A 11 -14.17 10.99 7.46
N LYS A 12 -13.77 10.08 8.37
CA LYS A 12 -12.37 9.80 8.68
C LYS A 12 -11.80 8.78 7.70
N VAL A 13 -10.54 9.01 7.31
CA VAL A 13 -9.75 8.08 6.50
C VAL A 13 -8.75 7.39 7.43
N GLN A 14 -8.62 6.08 7.29
CA GLN A 14 -7.71 5.25 8.06
C GLN A 14 -6.82 4.39 7.15
N VAL A 15 -5.75 3.87 7.73
CA VAL A 15 -4.97 2.81 7.09
C VAL A 15 -5.67 1.50 7.35
N GLY A 16 -6.03 0.82 6.26
CA GLY A 16 -6.61 -0.51 6.33
C GLY A 16 -5.55 -1.58 6.55
N ARG A 17 -6.01 -2.82 6.74
CA ARG A 17 -5.16 -4.01 6.92
C ARG A 17 -4.19 -4.26 5.75
N GLY A 18 -4.59 -3.93 4.54
CA GLY A 18 -3.76 -4.16 3.35
C GLY A 18 -4.45 -3.72 2.06
N PHE A 19 -3.72 -3.85 0.95
CA PHE A 19 -4.20 -3.53 -0.39
C PHE A 19 -5.08 -4.65 -0.96
N SER A 20 -6.09 -4.28 -1.74
CA SER A 20 -6.95 -5.22 -2.46
C SER A 20 -6.23 -5.78 -3.69
N LEU A 21 -6.64 -6.96 -4.15
CA LEU A 21 -6.13 -7.57 -5.37
C LEU A 21 -6.35 -6.68 -6.60
N GLU A 22 -7.44 -5.91 -6.60
CA GLU A 22 -7.75 -5.00 -7.69
C GLU A 22 -6.77 -3.81 -7.74
N GLU A 23 -6.44 -3.23 -6.59
CA GLU A 23 -5.46 -2.14 -6.48
C GLU A 23 -4.08 -2.61 -6.98
N LEU A 24 -3.67 -3.81 -6.57
CA LEU A 24 -2.41 -4.41 -7.01
C LEU A 24 -2.39 -4.68 -8.52
N ARG A 25 -3.51 -5.18 -9.07
CA ARG A 25 -3.66 -5.42 -10.51
C ARG A 25 -3.48 -4.13 -11.31
N VAL A 26 -4.16 -3.05 -10.90
CA VAL A 26 -4.08 -1.75 -11.58
C VAL A 26 -2.69 -1.11 -11.39
N ALA A 27 -2.03 -1.33 -10.25
CA ALA A 27 -0.66 -0.89 -10.03
C ALA A 27 0.41 -1.73 -10.77
N GLY A 28 0.02 -2.83 -11.42
CA GLY A 28 0.95 -3.73 -12.11
C GLY A 28 1.86 -4.52 -11.16
N ILE A 29 1.38 -4.82 -9.95
CA ILE A 29 2.12 -5.60 -8.93
C ILE A 29 1.40 -6.94 -8.74
N HIS A 30 2.13 -8.04 -8.93
CA HIS A 30 1.56 -9.37 -8.68
C HIS A 30 1.55 -9.70 -7.17
N LYS A 31 0.52 -10.43 -6.70
CA LYS A 31 0.32 -10.77 -5.28
C LYS A 31 1.52 -11.44 -4.59
N LYS A 32 2.29 -12.24 -5.34
CA LYS A 32 3.50 -12.91 -4.83
C LYS A 32 4.63 -11.91 -4.59
N VAL A 33 4.82 -11.01 -5.57
CA VAL A 33 5.84 -9.96 -5.52
C VAL A 33 5.51 -8.95 -4.42
N ALA A 34 4.24 -8.60 -4.23
CA ALA A 34 3.81 -7.70 -3.16
C ALA A 34 4.30 -8.15 -1.76
N ARG A 35 4.24 -9.45 -1.47
CA ARG A 35 4.72 -10.02 -0.20
C ARG A 35 6.24 -9.92 -0.04
N THR A 36 6.99 -10.11 -1.12
CA THR A 36 8.46 -9.97 -1.14
C THR A 36 8.90 -8.54 -0.85
N ILE A 37 8.11 -7.56 -1.29
CA ILE A 37 8.39 -6.12 -1.14
C ILE A 37 7.66 -5.55 0.11
N SER A 38 7.31 -6.37 1.09
CA SER A 38 6.68 -5.94 2.36
C SER A 38 5.39 -5.10 2.18
N ILE A 39 4.60 -5.40 1.14
CA ILE A 39 3.27 -4.80 0.92
C ILE A 39 2.21 -5.75 1.49
N SER A 40 1.46 -5.29 2.50
CA SER A 40 0.34 -6.04 3.07
C SER A 40 -0.81 -6.18 2.07
N VAL A 41 -1.30 -7.41 1.88
CA VAL A 41 -2.39 -7.72 0.94
C VAL A 41 -3.60 -8.26 1.70
N ASP A 42 -4.78 -7.67 1.48
CA ASP A 42 -6.06 -8.16 2.00
C ASP A 42 -6.97 -8.62 0.85
N PRO A 43 -6.94 -9.91 0.48
CA PRO A 43 -7.70 -10.42 -0.66
C PRO A 43 -9.22 -10.40 -0.45
N ARG A 44 -9.69 -10.20 0.79
CA ARG A 44 -11.13 -10.17 1.11
C ARG A 44 -11.76 -8.80 0.85
N ARG A 45 -10.95 -7.73 0.79
CA ARG A 45 -11.44 -6.36 0.59
C ARG A 45 -11.85 -6.13 -0.85
N ARG A 46 -13.10 -5.71 -1.07
CA ARG A 46 -13.60 -5.24 -2.36
C ARG A 46 -13.73 -3.71 -2.34
N ASN A 47 -13.31 -3.05 -3.41
CA ASN A 47 -13.44 -1.61 -3.54
C ASN A 47 -14.83 -1.23 -4.05
N LYS A 48 -15.34 -0.10 -3.57
CA LYS A 48 -16.66 0.44 -3.96
C LYS A 48 -16.58 1.80 -4.64
N SER A 49 -15.44 2.49 -4.50
CA SER A 49 -15.23 3.86 -5.00
C SER A 49 -13.99 3.89 -5.87
N ALA A 50 -14.11 4.57 -7.02
CA ALA A 50 -13.02 4.78 -7.97
C ALA A 50 -11.94 5.74 -7.40
N GLU A 51 -12.35 6.74 -6.62
CA GLU A 51 -11.43 7.73 -6.04
C GLU A 51 -10.40 7.06 -5.12
N PHE A 52 -10.86 6.19 -4.21
CA PHE A 52 -9.97 5.47 -3.30
C PHE A 52 -9.09 4.45 -4.02
N LEU A 53 -9.63 3.81 -5.07
CA LEU A 53 -8.86 2.92 -5.91
C LEU A 53 -7.67 3.67 -6.53
N GLN A 54 -7.91 4.83 -7.13
CA GLN A 54 -6.88 5.63 -7.78
C GLN A 54 -5.85 6.17 -6.77
N ALA A 55 -6.30 6.69 -5.62
CA ALA A 55 -5.40 7.15 -4.56
C ALA A 55 -4.49 6.03 -4.03
N ASN A 56 -5.03 4.82 -3.85
CA ASN A 56 -4.25 3.66 -3.39
C ASN A 56 -3.28 3.15 -4.47
N VAL A 57 -3.68 3.17 -5.74
CA VAL A 57 -2.81 2.82 -6.87
C VAL A 57 -1.65 3.80 -6.98
N GLN A 58 -1.92 5.10 -6.88
CA GLN A 58 -0.89 6.13 -6.91
C GLN A 58 0.11 5.93 -5.78
N ARG A 59 -0.38 5.65 -4.59
CA ARG A 59 0.43 5.31 -3.42
C ARG A 59 1.32 4.07 -3.63
N LEU A 60 0.83 3.04 -4.31
CA LEU A 60 1.62 1.85 -4.65
C LEU A 60 2.74 2.18 -5.66
N LYS A 61 2.45 3.04 -6.64
CA LYS A 61 3.45 3.50 -7.62
C LYS A 61 4.55 4.33 -6.97
N GLU A 62 4.20 5.22 -6.07
CA GLU A 62 5.15 6.02 -5.30
C GLU A 62 6.06 5.16 -4.43
N TYR A 63 5.48 4.16 -3.75
CA TYR A 63 6.27 3.20 -2.97
C TYR A 63 7.24 2.42 -3.87
N ARG A 64 6.76 1.93 -5.01
CA ARG A 64 7.58 1.22 -6.00
C ARG A 64 8.74 2.06 -6.54
N ALA A 65 8.50 3.34 -6.84
CA ALA A 65 9.54 4.24 -7.36
C ALA A 65 10.66 4.52 -6.35
N LYS A 66 10.34 4.46 -5.05
CA LYS A 66 11.29 4.69 -3.95
C LYS A 66 12.06 3.43 -3.52
N LEU A 67 11.72 2.27 -4.07
CA LEU A 67 12.37 1.01 -3.73
C LEU A 67 13.61 0.77 -4.58
N ILE A 68 14.72 0.50 -3.90
CA ILE A 68 15.97 0.02 -4.52
C ILE A 68 16.05 -1.48 -4.22
N LEU A 69 15.95 -2.33 -5.25
CA LEU A 69 15.99 -3.78 -5.12
C LEU A 69 17.37 -4.32 -5.51
N SER A 70 18.15 -4.78 -4.53
CA SER A 70 19.45 -5.43 -4.77
C SER A 70 19.31 -6.97 -4.76
N PRO A 71 19.97 -7.70 -5.67
CA PRO A 71 19.96 -9.17 -5.64
C PRO A 71 20.82 -9.66 -4.45
N GLY A 72 20.17 -10.21 -3.42
CA GLY A 72 20.85 -10.88 -2.29
C GLY A 72 20.71 -10.21 -0.92
N SER A 73 20.25 -8.96 -0.85
CA SER A 73 19.84 -8.33 0.41
C SER A 73 18.96 -7.12 0.13
N LEU A 74 17.82 -7.02 0.82
CA LEU A 74 16.96 -5.83 0.81
C LEU A 74 17.61 -4.74 1.67
N LEU A 75 18.72 -4.15 1.22
CA LEU A 75 19.27 -2.97 1.87
C LEU A 75 18.55 -1.72 1.36
N LEU A 76 17.71 -1.16 2.22
CA LEU A 76 17.20 0.21 2.10
C LEU A 76 18.39 1.18 2.18
N GLN A 77 19.05 1.45 1.06
CA GLN A 77 20.11 2.45 1.03
C GLN A 77 19.49 3.84 0.87
N THR A 78 19.33 4.53 1.99
CA THR A 78 19.68 5.94 2.28
C THR A 78 18.86 6.48 3.45
N ARG A 79 19.47 7.41 4.19
CA ARG A 79 19.00 7.99 5.45
C ARG A 79 17.62 8.68 5.37
N GLU A 80 17.08 8.94 4.18
CA GLU A 80 15.75 9.53 3.97
C GLU A 80 14.59 8.53 4.09
N VAL A 81 14.82 7.23 3.82
CA VAL A 81 13.72 6.23 3.81
C VAL A 81 13.21 5.91 5.22
N VAL A 82 14.01 6.20 6.26
CA VAL A 82 13.59 6.06 7.66
C VAL A 82 12.46 7.04 8.00
N GLN A 83 12.36 8.18 7.33
CA GLN A 83 11.24 9.12 7.54
C GLN A 83 9.92 8.61 6.95
N LEU A 84 9.95 7.72 5.94
CA LEU A 84 8.75 7.07 5.41
C LEU A 84 8.23 5.94 6.30
N LYS A 85 9.05 5.42 7.23
CA LYS A 85 8.60 4.51 8.30
C LYS A 85 7.63 5.20 9.25
N ASN A 86 7.66 6.54 9.34
CA ASN A 86 6.76 7.37 10.15
C ASN A 86 5.50 7.84 9.39
N LEU A 87 5.29 7.38 8.15
CA LEU A 87 4.12 7.75 7.35
C LEU A 87 3.16 6.56 7.19
N ASN A 88 2.35 6.31 8.23
CA ASN A 88 1.02 5.68 8.16
C ASN A 88 0.90 4.61 7.03
N TRP A 89 1.80 3.62 7.00
CA TRP A 89 1.89 2.56 5.98
C TRP A 89 1.66 1.19 6.61
N PRO A 90 0.78 0.34 6.03
CA PRO A 90 0.59 -1.02 6.51
C PRO A 90 1.76 -1.89 6.04
N LEU A 91 2.90 -1.79 6.72
CA LEU A 91 4.03 -2.72 6.54
C LEU A 91 3.63 -4.09 7.12
N SER A 92 4.07 -5.17 6.47
CA SER A 92 3.84 -6.55 6.92
C SER A 92 4.91 -7.01 7.90
#